data_AF-A0A533VTJ9-F1
#
_entry.id   AF-A0A533VTJ9-F1
#
_cell.length_a   1.000
_cell.length_b   1.000
_cell.length_c   1.000
_cell.angle_alpha   90.00
_cell.angle_beta   90.00
_cell.angle_gamma   90.00
#
_symmetry.space_group_name_H-M   'P 1'
#
loop_
_entity.id
_entity.type
_entity.pdbx_description
1 polymer ?
#
loop_
_entity_poly.entity_id
_entity_poly.type
_entity_poly.pdbx_seq_one_letter_code
_entity_poly.pdbx_strand_id
1 'polypeptide(L)' 'MGKVFAVGVGPGSPRYISDIVKEIILNSDVVIGYKYTLKTIEALLKNKEVHEITMQNQEEVYQKIA' A
#
# COMPACT_ATOMS: atom_id res chain seq x y z
N MET A 1 -13.97 6.93 -12.19
CA MET A 1 -14.30 6.09 -11.02
C MET A 1 -13.01 5.43 -10.57
N GLY A 2 -12.55 5.68 -9.34
CA GLY A 2 -11.32 5.08 -8.82
C GLY A 2 -11.50 3.58 -8.56
N LYS A 3 -10.40 2.82 -8.53
CA LYS A 3 -10.38 1.42 -8.10
C LYS A 3 -9.62 1.32 -6.78
N VAL A 4 -10.17 0.53 -5.85
CA VAL A 4 -9.53 0.26 -4.56
C VAL A 4 -9.23 -1.22 -4.47
N PHE A 5 -8.00 -1.57 -4.10
CA PHE A 5 -7.55 -2.94 -3.91
C PHE A 5 -7.10 -3.14 -2.47
N ALA A 6 -7.71 -4.09 -1.76
CA ALA A 6 -7.18 -4.57 -0.49
C ALA A 6 -6.29 -5.79 -0.78
N VAL A 7 -4.99 -5.67 -0.50
CA VAL A 7 -3.99 -6.71 -0.82
C VAL A 7 -3.15 -7.06 0.40
N GLY A 8 -2.78 -8.34 0.51
CA GLY A 8 -1.81 -8.81 1.49
C GLY A 8 -0.38 -8.80 0.92
N VAL A 9 0.59 -8.30 1.68
CA VAL A 9 2.02 -8.27 1.28
C VAL A 9 2.84 -9.45 1.83
N GLY A 10 2.15 -10.45 2.38
CA GLY A 10 2.77 -11.63 3.01
C GLY A 10 3.28 -11.35 4.43
N PRO A 11 4.09 -12.27 5.01
CA PRO A 11 4.54 -12.24 6.40
C PRO A 11 5.66 -11.21 6.68
N GLY A 12 5.95 -10.32 5.71
CA GLY A 12 6.87 -9.20 5.90
C GLY A 12 8.29 -9.33 5.34
N SER A 13 8.51 -10.31 4.46
CA SER A 13 9.68 -10.33 3.59
C SER A 13 9.25 -10.14 2.12
N PRO A 14 9.94 -9.29 1.34
CA PRO A 14 9.58 -9.03 -0.07
C PRO A 14 9.50 -10.29 -0.95
N ARG A 15 10.22 -11.36 -0.56
CA ARG A 15 10.23 -12.66 -1.26
C ARG A 15 8.86 -13.35 -1.33
N TYR A 16 7.93 -13.00 -0.42
CA TYR A 16 6.62 -13.62 -0.34
C TYR A 16 5.52 -12.83 -1.05
N ILE A 17 5.84 -11.69 -1.66
CA ILE A 17 4.87 -10.89 -2.41
C ILE A 17 4.58 -11.61 -3.74
N SER A 18 3.31 -11.93 -3.98
CA SER A 18 2.86 -12.52 -5.25
C SER A 18 2.94 -11.52 -6.40
N ASP A 19 3.10 -12.01 -7.62
CA ASP A 19 3.29 -11.14 -8.79
C ASP A 19 2.07 -10.26 -9.07
N ILE A 20 0.86 -10.77 -8.82
CA ILE A 20 -0.38 -9.97 -8.94
C ILE A 20 -0.40 -8.78 -7.97
N VAL A 21 0.14 -8.94 -6.75
CA VAL A 21 0.22 -7.83 -5.78
C VAL A 21 1.25 -6.80 -6.24
N LYS A 22 2.38 -7.24 -6.80
CA LYS A 22 3.38 -6.32 -7.39
C LYS A 22 2.75 -5.52 -8.52
N GLU A 23 2.02 -6.17 -9.42
CA GLU A 23 1.35 -5.52 -10.53
C GLU A 23 0.32 -4.47 -10.06
N ILE A 24 -0.51 -4.81 -9.07
CA ILE A 24 -1.48 -3.88 -8.48
C ILE A 24 -0.75 -2.65 -7.91
N ILE A 25 0.31 -2.85 -7.11
CA ILE A 25 1.05 -1.74 -6.51
C ILE A 25 1.68 -0.87 -7.61
N LEU A 26 2.34 -1.47 -8.60
CA LEU A 26 3.01 -0.77 -9.68
C LEU A 26 2.05 0.07 -10.54
N ASN A 27 0.81 -0.38 -10.73
CA ASN A 27 -0.22 0.33 -11.49
C ASN A 27 -1.09 1.28 -10.65
N SER A 28 -0.84 1.40 -9.34
CA SER A 28 -1.59 2.29 -8.45
C SER A 28 -0.89 3.65 -8.31
N ASP A 29 -1.68 4.73 -8.30
CA ASP A 29 -1.17 6.10 -8.07
C ASP A 29 -0.92 6.38 -6.57
N VAL A 30 -1.79 5.84 -5.71
CA VAL A 30 -1.78 6.01 -4.26
C VAL A 30 -1.63 4.66 -3.56
N VAL A 31 -0.79 4.58 -2.54
CA VAL A 31 -0.61 3.40 -1.68
C VAL A 31 -0.77 3.79 -0.22
N ILE A 32 -1.66 3.10 0.49
CA ILE A 32 -1.94 3.34 1.91
C ILE A 32 -1.62 2.06 2.69
N GLY A 33 -0.91 2.16 3.81
CA GLY A 33 -0.63 0.99 4.62
C GLY A 33 0.09 1.29 5.94
N TYR A 34 0.18 0.28 6.79
CA TYR A 34 0.98 0.36 8.01
C TYR A 34 2.47 0.38 7.69
N LYS A 35 3.24 1.03 8.57
CA LYS A 35 4.71 1.13 8.48
C LYS A 35 5.40 -0.17 8.05
N TYR A 36 5.05 -1.28 8.69
CA TYR A 36 5.66 -2.59 8.41
C TYR A 36 5.31 -3.11 7.01
N THR A 37 4.06 -2.97 6.60
CA THR A 37 3.57 -3.34 5.27
C THR A 37 4.25 -2.51 4.19
N LEU A 38 4.31 -1.19 4.37
CA LEU A 38 4.97 -0.27 3.44
C LEU A 38 6.46 -0.58 3.30
N LYS A 39 7.15 -0.85 4.43
CA LYS A 39 8.57 -1.27 4.41
C LYS A 39 8.78 -2.58 3.65
N THR A 40 7.84 -3.52 3.71
CA THR A 40 7.92 -4.79 2.97
C THR A 40 7.89 -4.57 1.45
N ILE A 41 7.24 -3.50 0.99
CA ILE A 41 7.06 -3.20 -0.44
C ILE A 41 7.82 -1.94 -0.91
N GLU A 42 8.74 -1.41 -0.09
CA GLU A 42 9.37 -0.09 -0.29
C GLU A 42 9.97 0.10 -1.70
N ALA A 43 10.57 -0.96 -2.25
CA ALA A 43 11.15 -0.95 -3.61
C ALA A 43 10.11 -0.70 -4.73
N LEU A 44 8.83 -0.94 -4.47
CA LEU A 44 7.71 -0.78 -5.42
C LEU A 44 7.01 0.58 -5.29
N LEU A 45 7.33 1.37 -4.27
CA LEU A 45 6.62 2.60 -3.92
C LEU A 45 7.15 3.85 -4.64
N LYS A 46 8.18 3.70 -5.48
CA LYS A 46 8.82 4.83 -6.17
C LYS A 46 7.80 5.60 -7.02
N ASN A 47 7.82 6.93 -6.92
CA ASN A 47 6.95 7.86 -7.65
C ASN A 47 5.45 7.70 -7.38
N LYS A 48 5.08 7.19 -6.20
CA LYS A 48 3.67 7.05 -5.77
C LYS A 48 3.41 7.99 -4.61
N GLU A 49 2.14 8.37 -4.46
CA GLU A 49 1.69 8.99 -3.22
C GLU A 49 1.54 7.91 -2.16
N VAL A 50 2.27 8.03 -1.05
CA VAL A 50 2.32 6.99 0.01
C VAL A 50 1.83 7.57 1.33
N HIS A 51 0.85 6.92 1.93
CA HIS A 51 0.32 7.28 3.25
C HIS A 51 0.54 6.17 4.27
N GLU A 52 1.34 6.47 5.29
CA GLU A 52 1.44 5.62 6.48
C GLU A 52 0.22 5.84 7.38
N ILE A 53 -0.46 4.75 7.72
CA ILE A 53 -1.57 4.76 8.67
C ILE A 53 -1.21 4.05 9.97
N THR A 54 -1.88 4.49 11.02
CA THR A 54 -1.93 3.90 12.36
C THR A 54 -3.38 3.68 12.74
N MET A 55 -3.62 2.98 13.86
CA MET A 55 -4.97 2.85 14.41
C MET A 55 -5.64 4.20 14.70
N GLN A 56 -4.83 5.23 14.99
CA GLN A 56 -5.31 6.56 15.39
C GLN A 56 -5.72 7.44 14.21
N ASN A 57 -5.05 7.32 13.05
CA ASN A 57 -5.23 8.26 11.93
C ASN A 57 -5.84 7.64 10.66
N GLN A 58 -6.07 6.32 10.62
CA GLN A 58 -6.51 5.63 9.40
C GLN A 58 -7.80 6.21 8.81
N GLU A 59 -8.80 6.57 9.64
CA GLU A 59 -10.07 7.12 9.16
C GLU A 59 -9.89 8.49 8.50
N GLU A 60 -9.07 9.36 9.11
CA GLU A 60 -8.77 10.69 8.58
C GLU A 60 -8.05 10.59 7.23
N VAL A 61 -7.08 9.66 7.11
CA VAL A 61 -6.34 9.44 5.86
C VAL A 61 -7.28 8.92 4.76
N TYR A 62 -8.15 7.96 5.06
CA TYR A 62 -9.10 7.43 4.08
C TYR A 62 -10.06 8.51 3.56
N GLN A 63 -10.55 9.40 4.43
CA GLN A 63 -11.44 10.49 4.02
C GLN A 63 -10.76 11.59 3.19
N LYS A 64 -9.43 11.76 3.30
CA LYS A 64 -8.68 12.74 2.50
C LYS A 64 -8.48 12.31 1.04
N ILE A 65 -8.50 11.00 0.79
CA ILE A 65 -8.19 10.41 -0.51
C ILE A 65 -9.46 10.08 -1.31
N ALA A 66 -10.58 9.83 -0.62
CA ALA A 66 -11.90 9.57 -1.20
C ALA A 66 -12.62 10.87 -1.58
#